data_AF-A0A3B8HYJ1-F1
#
_entry.id   AF-A0A3B8HYJ1-F1
#
_cell.length_a   1.000
_cell.length_b   1.000
_cell.length_c   1.000
_cell.angle_alpha   90.00
_cell.angle_beta   90.00
_cell.angle_gamma   90.00
#
_symmetry.space_group_name_H-M   'P 1'
#
loop_
_entity.id
_entity.type
_entity.pdbx_description
1 polymer ?
#
loop_
_entity_poly.entity_id
_entity_poly.type
_entity_poly.pdbx_seq_one_letter_code
_entity_poly.pdbx_strand_id
1 'polypeptide(L)'
;GGLQDIRNPQIDETGHKLGWTGYTWNKNLFPEPERFLDWTEDFHLKTALNLHPASGIAPGEDQYEAFADRIGFDASSGKYIRYQMADQDWARTYFDVVLQPMEQQGIDFWWLDWQQEPTSEVVEGLSHTWWLNYTFFTDMERRGEKRPLLFHRWGGLGNHRYQIGFSGDDKIHWESLRYQTYFTPTASNVGYGYWSHDIGGHAASEWAKDPELYLRWLQFGVFSPILRTHSAKMASVERRFWMYPEEFPYMRDLIKLRYALEPY
;
A
#
# COMPACT_ATOMS: atom_id res chain seq x y z
N GLY A 1 -10.45 -0.51 -15.00
CA GLY A 1 -11.82 -0.29 -14.50
C GLY A 1 -12.19 1.19 -14.56
N GLY A 2 -13.35 1.50 -15.16
CA GLY A 2 -13.89 2.85 -15.23
C GLY A 2 -14.25 3.44 -13.87
N LEU A 3 -14.44 4.76 -13.84
CA LEU A 3 -14.94 5.53 -12.69
C LEU A 3 -16.23 4.87 -12.15
N GLN A 4 -16.14 4.16 -11.02
CA GLN A 4 -17.31 3.62 -10.33
C GLN A 4 -17.88 4.63 -9.34
N ASP A 5 -19.21 4.73 -9.32
CA ASP A 5 -19.98 5.54 -8.37
C ASP A 5 -19.74 5.04 -6.94
N ILE A 6 -19.26 5.95 -6.09
CA ILE A 6 -18.88 5.69 -4.69
C ILE A 6 -20.11 5.30 -3.85
N ARG A 7 -21.34 5.50 -4.36
CA ARG A 7 -22.59 5.28 -3.64
C ARG A 7 -23.15 3.86 -3.73
N ASN A 8 -22.68 3.03 -4.67
CA ASN A 8 -23.05 1.61 -4.71
C ASN A 8 -21.95 0.79 -5.42
N PRO A 9 -20.90 0.38 -4.69
CA PRO A 9 -19.80 -0.37 -5.31
C PRO A 9 -20.32 -1.70 -5.84
N GLN A 10 -20.02 -2.00 -7.10
CA GLN A 10 -20.21 -3.36 -7.61
C GLN A 10 -19.33 -4.30 -6.80
N ILE A 11 -19.89 -5.43 -6.40
CA ILE A 11 -19.15 -6.49 -5.70
C ILE A 11 -18.78 -7.59 -6.69
N ASP A 12 -17.63 -8.22 -6.46
CA ASP A 12 -17.18 -9.40 -7.20
C ASP A 12 -17.77 -10.71 -6.62
N GLU A 13 -17.40 -11.85 -7.21
CA GLU A 13 -17.86 -13.19 -6.80
C GLU A 13 -17.47 -13.54 -5.35
N THR A 14 -16.44 -12.88 -4.81
CA THR A 14 -15.95 -13.08 -3.44
C THR A 14 -16.60 -12.13 -2.43
N GLY A 15 -17.48 -11.24 -2.88
CA GLY A 15 -18.16 -10.26 -2.03
C GLY A 15 -17.32 -9.02 -1.72
N HIS A 16 -16.17 -8.84 -2.38
CA HIS A 16 -15.33 -7.66 -2.26
C HIS A 16 -15.63 -6.66 -3.38
N LYS A 17 -15.16 -5.43 -3.21
CA LYS A 17 -15.37 -4.38 -4.21
C LYS A 17 -14.68 -4.74 -5.53
N LEU A 18 -15.43 -4.68 -6.63
CA LEU A 18 -14.91 -5.01 -7.96
C LEU A 18 -13.75 -4.07 -8.34
N GLY A 19 -12.64 -4.68 -8.78
CA GLY A 19 -11.41 -3.96 -9.16
C GLY A 19 -10.58 -3.46 -7.97
N TRP A 20 -10.90 -3.90 -6.75
CA TRP A 20 -10.08 -3.67 -5.56
C TRP A 20 -8.90 -4.64 -5.49
N THR A 21 -9.13 -5.90 -5.90
CA THR A 21 -8.10 -6.91 -6.18
C THR A 21 -7.82 -6.95 -7.68
N GLY A 22 -6.56 -7.08 -8.08
CA GLY A 22 -6.17 -7.35 -9.47
C GLY A 22 -4.67 -7.22 -9.69
N TYR A 23 -4.16 -7.90 -10.72
CA TYR A 23 -2.72 -8.05 -11.02
C TYR A 23 -2.38 -7.76 -12.49
N THR A 24 -3.40 -7.45 -13.29
CA THR A 24 -3.30 -7.12 -14.70
C THR A 24 -3.35 -5.61 -14.90
N TRP A 25 -2.38 -5.08 -15.65
CA TRP A 25 -2.34 -3.66 -15.97
C TRP A 25 -3.55 -3.25 -16.81
N ASN A 26 -4.28 -2.24 -16.33
CA ASN A 26 -5.33 -1.63 -17.13
C ASN A 26 -4.73 -0.81 -18.29
N LYS A 27 -4.65 -1.41 -19.48
CA LYS A 27 -4.03 -0.82 -20.68
C LYS A 27 -4.72 0.47 -21.19
N ASN A 28 -5.94 0.77 -20.74
CA ASN A 28 -6.56 2.06 -21.04
C ASN A 28 -5.95 3.22 -20.22
N LEU A 29 -5.35 2.92 -19.07
CA LEU A 29 -4.68 3.90 -18.20
C LEU A 29 -3.16 3.82 -18.33
N PHE A 30 -2.62 2.61 -18.47
CA PHE A 30 -1.20 2.33 -18.68
C PHE A 30 -1.03 1.49 -19.96
N PRO A 31 -1.08 2.12 -21.15
CA PRO A 31 -0.95 1.40 -22.42
C PRO A 31 0.37 0.63 -22.53
N GLU A 32 1.46 1.23 -22.03
CA GLU A 32 2.82 0.68 -22.01
C GLU A 32 3.37 0.69 -20.57
N PRO A 33 2.98 -0.26 -19.68
CA PRO A 33 3.42 -0.27 -18.29
C PRO A 33 4.92 -0.38 -18.10
N GLU A 34 5.60 -1.19 -18.93
CA GLU A 34 7.06 -1.35 -18.89
C GLU A 34 7.76 0.00 -19.12
N ARG A 35 7.34 0.74 -20.15
CA ARG A 35 7.86 2.08 -20.42
C ARG A 35 7.61 3.07 -19.27
N PHE A 36 6.50 2.93 -18.54
CA PHE A 36 6.26 3.73 -17.34
C PHE A 36 7.25 3.36 -16.21
N LEU A 37 7.52 2.07 -16.01
CA LEU A 37 8.48 1.60 -15.00
C LEU A 37 9.92 1.98 -15.36
N ASP A 38 10.32 1.84 -16.63
CA ASP A 38 11.61 2.34 -17.14
C ASP A 38 11.77 3.83 -16.85
N TRP A 39 10.71 4.62 -17.10
CA TRP A 39 10.72 6.05 -16.77
C TRP A 39 10.88 6.29 -15.27
N THR A 40 10.27 5.49 -14.39
CA THR A 40 10.50 5.65 -12.95
C THR A 40 11.96 5.36 -12.57
N GLU A 41 12.58 4.37 -13.19
CA GLU A 41 13.98 4.02 -12.96
C GLU A 41 14.94 5.10 -13.47
N ASP A 42 14.69 5.68 -14.65
CA ASP A 42 15.45 6.80 -15.22
C ASP A 42 15.49 8.02 -14.29
N PHE A 43 14.44 8.22 -13.49
CA PHE A 43 14.35 9.28 -12.48
C PHE A 43 14.79 8.83 -11.08
N HIS A 44 15.35 7.62 -10.96
CA HIS A 44 15.78 7.01 -9.69
C HIS A 44 14.65 6.92 -8.65
N LEU A 45 13.41 6.75 -9.11
CA LEU A 45 12.25 6.57 -8.26
C LEU A 45 12.06 5.09 -7.94
N LYS A 46 11.56 4.83 -6.73
CA LYS A 46 11.15 3.50 -6.30
C LYS A 46 9.64 3.35 -6.44
N THR A 47 9.21 2.24 -7.04
CA THR A 47 7.80 2.02 -7.37
C THR A 47 7.19 0.97 -6.45
N ALA A 48 6.06 1.33 -5.86
CA ALA A 48 5.23 0.41 -5.09
C ALA A 48 3.80 0.39 -5.60
N LEU A 49 3.20 -0.80 -5.58
CA LEU A 49 1.80 -0.99 -5.86
C LEU A 49 1.04 -1.36 -4.59
N ASN A 50 -0.17 -0.83 -4.50
CA ASN A 50 -1.12 -1.14 -3.45
C ASN A 50 -1.80 -2.47 -3.76
N LEU A 51 -1.73 -3.41 -2.81
CA LEU A 51 -2.30 -4.74 -2.93
C LEU A 51 -3.41 -4.95 -1.91
N HIS A 52 -4.52 -5.49 -2.44
CA HIS A 52 -5.60 -6.07 -1.67
C HIS A 52 -5.87 -7.46 -2.24
N PRO A 53 -5.22 -8.53 -1.76
CA PRO A 53 -5.32 -9.86 -2.37
C PRO A 53 -6.62 -10.61 -2.04
N ALA A 54 -7.58 -9.97 -1.38
CA ALA A 54 -8.73 -10.62 -0.74
C ALA A 54 -9.61 -11.42 -1.70
N SER A 55 -9.78 -10.97 -2.95
CA SER A 55 -10.57 -11.71 -3.95
C SER A 55 -9.83 -12.92 -4.54
N GLY A 56 -8.52 -13.07 -4.29
CA GLY A 56 -7.69 -14.08 -4.95
C GLY A 56 -7.39 -13.69 -6.40
N ILE A 57 -7.48 -14.65 -7.34
CA ILE A 57 -7.19 -14.44 -8.77
C ILE A 57 -8.48 -14.53 -9.58
N ALA A 58 -8.83 -13.46 -10.28
CA ALA A 58 -10.02 -13.42 -11.13
C ALA A 58 -9.74 -14.09 -12.51
N PRO A 59 -10.75 -14.69 -13.16
CA PRO A 59 -10.60 -15.32 -14.49
C PRO A 59 -10.07 -14.40 -15.60
N GLY A 60 -10.20 -13.08 -15.42
CA GLY A 60 -9.73 -12.10 -16.39
C GLY A 60 -8.29 -11.62 -16.17
N GLU A 61 -7.58 -12.17 -15.18
CA GLU A 61 -6.19 -11.81 -14.91
C GLU A 61 -5.25 -12.53 -15.88
N ASP A 62 -4.20 -11.84 -16.35
CA ASP A 62 -3.18 -12.39 -17.24
C ASP A 62 -2.53 -13.66 -16.65
N GLN A 63 -2.46 -13.76 -15.33
CA GLN A 63 -1.84 -14.85 -14.58
C GLN A 63 -2.80 -16.01 -14.27
N TYR A 64 -4.10 -15.90 -14.57
CA TYR A 64 -5.13 -16.83 -14.08
C TYR A 64 -4.91 -18.28 -14.51
N GLU A 65 -4.68 -18.52 -15.81
CA GLU A 65 -4.46 -19.87 -16.35
C GLU A 65 -3.21 -20.52 -15.74
N ALA A 66 -2.09 -19.77 -15.69
CA ALA A 66 -0.84 -20.26 -15.12
C ALA A 66 -0.96 -20.55 -13.62
N PHE A 67 -1.73 -19.72 -12.89
CA PHE A 67 -2.01 -19.96 -11.48
C PHE A 67 -2.86 -21.22 -11.32
N ALA A 68 -3.93 -21.36 -12.10
CA ALA A 68 -4.85 -22.49 -12.06
C ALA A 68 -4.12 -23.81 -12.30
N ASP A 69 -3.29 -23.88 -13.35
CA ASP A 69 -2.49 -25.05 -13.70
C ASP A 69 -1.57 -25.46 -12.54
N ARG A 70 -0.93 -24.49 -11.87
CA ARG A 70 0.04 -24.74 -10.80
C ARG A 70 -0.60 -25.37 -9.56
N ILE A 71 -1.84 -25.02 -9.23
CA ILE A 71 -2.56 -25.55 -8.07
C ILE A 71 -3.61 -26.62 -8.44
N GLY A 72 -3.69 -27.02 -9.71
CA GLY A 72 -4.66 -28.01 -10.20
C GLY A 72 -6.12 -27.53 -10.15
N PHE A 73 -6.35 -26.23 -10.33
CA PHE A 73 -7.69 -25.64 -10.42
C PHE A 73 -8.21 -25.72 -11.87
N ASP A 74 -9.51 -26.00 -12.05
CA ASP A 74 -10.16 -26.01 -13.36
C ASP A 74 -10.40 -24.58 -13.85
N ALA A 75 -9.47 -24.05 -14.65
CA ALA A 75 -9.56 -22.71 -15.23
C ALA A 75 -10.83 -22.52 -16.07
N SER A 76 -11.31 -23.58 -16.74
CA SER A 76 -12.50 -23.54 -17.60
C SER A 76 -13.81 -23.28 -16.84
N SER A 77 -13.78 -23.42 -15.51
CA SER A 77 -14.92 -23.11 -14.65
C SER A 77 -15.31 -21.62 -14.66
N GLY A 78 -14.38 -20.73 -15.04
CA GLY A 78 -14.61 -19.28 -15.05
C GLY A 78 -14.87 -18.67 -13.67
N LYS A 79 -14.44 -19.34 -12.60
CA LYS A 79 -14.61 -18.89 -11.20
C LYS A 79 -13.34 -18.27 -10.65
N TYR A 80 -13.47 -17.48 -9.61
CA TYR A 80 -12.30 -16.93 -8.91
C TYR A 80 -11.51 -18.06 -8.24
N ILE A 81 -10.18 -18.04 -8.39
CA ILE A 81 -9.29 -18.80 -7.52
C ILE A 81 -9.20 -18.02 -6.21
N ARG A 82 -9.97 -18.43 -5.21
CA ARG A 82 -10.11 -17.69 -3.96
C ARG A 82 -8.78 -17.55 -3.23
N TYR A 83 -8.64 -16.43 -2.52
CA TYR A 83 -7.51 -16.16 -1.65
C TYR A 83 -7.33 -17.24 -0.58
N GLN A 84 -6.13 -17.81 -0.50
CA GLN A 84 -5.78 -18.84 0.50
C GLN A 84 -4.33 -18.72 0.95
N MET A 85 -3.90 -17.54 1.41
CA MET A 85 -2.49 -17.32 1.79
C MET A 85 -1.98 -18.20 2.94
N ALA A 86 -2.87 -18.82 3.71
CA ALA A 86 -2.50 -19.80 4.74
C ALA A 86 -2.10 -21.17 4.15
N ASP A 87 -2.53 -21.47 2.92
CA ASP A 87 -2.11 -22.64 2.16
C ASP A 87 -0.74 -22.39 1.51
N GLN A 88 0.19 -23.33 1.67
CA GLN A 88 1.57 -23.14 1.23
C GLN A 88 1.72 -23.19 -0.30
N ASP A 89 0.95 -24.05 -0.97
CA ASP A 89 1.04 -24.20 -2.41
C ASP A 89 0.38 -23.00 -3.10
N TRP A 90 -0.72 -22.51 -2.55
CA TRP A 90 -1.34 -21.25 -2.97
C TRP A 90 -0.40 -20.07 -2.78
N ALA A 91 0.19 -19.90 -1.58
CA ALA A 91 1.08 -18.78 -1.28
C ALA A 91 2.33 -18.77 -2.17
N ARG A 92 2.97 -19.93 -2.38
CA ARG A 92 4.13 -20.05 -3.29
C ARG A 92 3.75 -19.72 -4.73
N THR A 93 2.62 -20.26 -5.20
CA THR A 93 2.10 -19.96 -6.54
C THR A 93 1.84 -18.47 -6.71
N TYR A 94 1.29 -17.82 -5.69
CA TYR A 94 1.03 -16.38 -5.72
C TYR A 94 2.31 -15.55 -5.83
N PHE A 95 3.36 -15.88 -5.09
CA PHE A 95 4.66 -15.22 -5.27
C PHE A 95 5.24 -15.51 -6.65
N ASP A 96 5.37 -16.77 -7.04
CA ASP A 96 6.09 -17.19 -8.24
C ASP A 96 5.39 -16.75 -9.55
N VAL A 97 4.06 -16.85 -9.60
CA VAL A 97 3.29 -16.66 -10.84
C VAL A 97 2.74 -15.24 -10.95
N VAL A 98 2.51 -14.55 -9.83
CA VAL A 98 1.88 -13.22 -9.83
C VAL A 98 2.87 -12.14 -9.47
N LEU A 99 3.45 -12.18 -8.27
CA LEU A 99 4.20 -11.05 -7.74
C LEU A 99 5.61 -10.95 -8.30
N GLN A 100 6.36 -12.05 -8.36
CA GLN A 100 7.73 -12.04 -8.87
C GLN A 100 7.82 -11.57 -10.34
N PRO A 101 6.92 -11.96 -11.26
CA PRO A 101 6.90 -11.38 -12.61
C PRO A 101 6.69 -9.86 -12.60
N MET A 102 5.85 -9.33 -11.71
CA MET A 102 5.66 -7.89 -11.57
C MET A 102 6.89 -7.20 -10.96
N GLU A 103 7.59 -7.85 -10.02
CA GLU A 103 8.86 -7.35 -9.48
C GLU A 103 9.94 -7.31 -10.57
N GLN A 104 9.99 -8.32 -11.43
CA GLN A 104 10.88 -8.37 -12.60
C GLN A 104 10.59 -7.26 -13.62
N GLN A 105 9.34 -6.79 -13.71
CA GLN A 105 8.98 -5.61 -14.53
C GLN A 105 9.49 -4.29 -13.93
N GLY A 106 9.89 -4.25 -12.66
CA GLY A 106 10.40 -3.04 -12.01
C GLY A 106 9.62 -2.59 -10.77
N ILE A 107 8.67 -3.37 -10.25
CA ILE A 107 8.06 -3.08 -8.93
C ILE A 107 9.09 -3.36 -7.82
N ASP A 108 9.36 -2.37 -6.96
CA ASP A 108 10.40 -2.47 -5.92
C ASP A 108 9.89 -3.05 -4.60
N PHE A 109 8.67 -2.70 -4.20
CA PHE A 109 8.06 -3.20 -2.96
C PHE A 109 6.53 -3.11 -2.97
N TRP A 110 5.90 -3.75 -2.00
CA TRP A 110 4.44 -3.89 -1.94
C TRP A 110 3.82 -3.09 -0.79
N TRP A 111 2.74 -2.38 -1.10
CA TRP A 111 1.87 -1.80 -0.10
C TRP A 111 0.72 -2.77 0.22
N LEU A 112 0.83 -3.46 1.34
CA LEU A 112 -0.14 -4.43 1.87
C LEU A 112 -1.22 -3.73 2.69
N ASP A 113 -2.34 -3.42 2.04
CA ASP A 113 -3.39 -2.59 2.60
C ASP A 113 -4.62 -3.40 3.01
N TRP A 114 -4.39 -4.52 3.71
CA TRP A 114 -5.45 -5.44 4.10
C TRP A 114 -6.41 -4.81 5.11
N GLN A 115 -7.72 -4.88 4.82
CA GLN A 115 -8.79 -4.26 5.61
C GLN A 115 -10.09 -5.08 5.65
N GLN A 116 -10.12 -6.24 5.01
CA GLN A 116 -11.35 -6.99 4.76
C GLN A 116 -11.80 -7.74 6.03
N GLU A 117 -11.05 -8.75 6.45
CA GLU A 117 -11.30 -9.51 7.68
C GLU A 117 -10.06 -9.59 8.57
N PRO A 118 -10.19 -9.66 9.91
CA PRO A 118 -9.03 -9.62 10.79
C PRO A 118 -8.22 -10.92 10.79
N THR A 119 -8.88 -12.06 10.61
CA THR A 119 -8.28 -13.40 10.78
C THR A 119 -8.74 -14.36 9.69
N SER A 120 -7.86 -15.32 9.37
CA SER A 120 -8.12 -16.40 8.43
C SER A 120 -9.38 -17.18 8.79
N GLU A 121 -10.17 -17.52 7.77
CA GLU A 121 -11.30 -18.43 7.91
C GLU A 121 -10.87 -19.89 8.10
N VAL A 122 -9.72 -20.26 7.52
CA VAL A 122 -9.21 -21.65 7.51
C VAL A 122 -8.33 -21.98 8.71
N VAL A 123 -7.51 -21.03 9.18
CA VAL A 123 -6.60 -21.21 10.33
C VAL A 123 -7.04 -20.34 11.49
N GLU A 124 -7.59 -20.98 12.53
CA GLU A 124 -8.09 -20.30 13.72
C GLU A 124 -7.03 -19.39 14.36
N GLY A 125 -7.40 -18.13 14.61
CA GLY A 125 -6.55 -17.15 15.28
C GLY A 125 -5.43 -16.53 14.42
N LEU A 126 -5.26 -16.96 13.17
CA LEU A 126 -4.23 -16.40 12.29
C LEU A 126 -4.65 -15.02 11.76
N SER A 127 -3.99 -13.96 12.21
CA SER A 127 -4.22 -12.60 11.70
C SER A 127 -3.73 -12.44 10.26
N HIS A 128 -4.56 -11.87 9.39
CA HIS A 128 -4.18 -11.63 7.99
C HIS A 128 -3.07 -10.59 7.84
N THR A 129 -3.19 -9.45 8.53
CA THR A 129 -2.15 -8.40 8.47
C THR A 129 -0.83 -8.95 9.00
N TRP A 130 -0.85 -9.72 10.09
CA TRP A 130 0.37 -10.34 10.58
C TRP A 130 0.98 -11.33 9.57
N TRP A 131 0.14 -12.22 9.03
CA TRP A 131 0.57 -13.30 8.14
C TRP A 131 1.06 -12.80 6.79
N LEU A 132 0.38 -11.84 6.18
CA LEU A 132 0.80 -11.20 4.93
C LEU A 132 2.18 -10.54 5.09
N ASN A 133 2.37 -9.77 6.15
CA ASN A 133 3.65 -9.09 6.36
C ASN A 133 4.79 -10.10 6.58
N TYR A 134 4.54 -11.18 7.35
CA TYR A 134 5.52 -12.24 7.52
C TYR A 134 5.85 -12.95 6.21
N THR A 135 4.84 -13.39 5.45
CA THR A 135 5.04 -14.18 4.23
C THR A 135 5.73 -13.38 3.14
N PHE A 136 5.30 -12.14 2.88
CA PHE A 136 5.93 -11.27 1.88
C PHE A 136 7.36 -10.92 2.24
N PHE A 137 7.60 -10.52 3.48
CA PHE A 137 8.96 -10.13 3.91
C PHE A 137 9.91 -11.33 3.87
N THR A 138 9.45 -12.49 4.34
CA THR A 138 10.26 -13.72 4.37
C THR A 138 10.55 -14.25 2.97
N ASP A 139 9.61 -14.11 2.02
CA ASP A 139 9.87 -14.44 0.61
C ASP A 139 11.04 -13.60 0.05
N MET A 140 10.94 -12.28 0.19
CA MET A 140 12.00 -11.35 -0.24
C MET A 140 13.34 -11.66 0.44
N GLU A 141 13.33 -11.94 1.74
CA GLU A 141 14.54 -12.25 2.51
C GLU A 141 15.21 -13.54 2.02
N ARG A 142 14.42 -14.59 1.74
CA ARG A 142 14.93 -15.87 1.24
C ARG A 142 15.52 -15.77 -0.15
N ARG A 143 14.95 -14.94 -1.02
CA ARG A 143 15.49 -14.70 -2.36
C ARG A 143 16.82 -13.94 -2.30
N GLY A 144 16.98 -13.05 -1.33
CA GLY A 144 18.26 -12.39 -1.03
C GLY A 144 18.75 -11.43 -2.14
N GLU A 145 17.86 -11.05 -3.07
CA GLU A 145 18.18 -10.20 -4.22
C GLU A 145 18.31 -8.72 -3.84
N LYS A 146 17.44 -8.26 -2.94
CA LYS A 146 17.35 -6.88 -2.46
C LYS A 146 17.05 -6.86 -0.96
N ARG A 147 17.23 -5.71 -0.31
CA ARG A 147 16.76 -5.54 1.08
C ARG A 147 15.22 -5.61 1.09
N PRO A 148 14.60 -6.51 1.87
CA PRO A 148 13.15 -6.58 1.98
C PRO A 148 12.57 -5.27 2.51
N LEU A 149 11.47 -4.83 1.91
CA LEU A 149 10.75 -3.64 2.30
C LEU A 149 9.27 -3.85 1.98
N LEU A 150 8.39 -3.43 2.89
CA LEU A 150 6.96 -3.42 2.72
C LEU A 150 6.40 -2.05 3.09
N PHE A 151 5.12 -1.84 2.83
CA PHE A 151 4.35 -0.79 3.47
C PHE A 151 3.01 -1.38 3.90
N HIS A 152 2.67 -1.36 5.19
CA HIS A 152 1.58 -2.20 5.68
C HIS A 152 0.79 -1.60 6.83
N ARG A 153 -0.50 -1.98 6.92
CA ARG A 153 -1.32 -1.65 8.11
C ARG A 153 -0.80 -2.35 9.35
N TRP A 154 -1.18 -1.85 10.52
CA TRP A 154 -0.85 -2.45 11.81
C TRP A 154 -1.09 -3.97 11.83
N GLY A 155 0.00 -4.73 11.95
CA GLY A 155 0.01 -6.19 11.99
C GLY A 155 0.06 -6.78 13.40
N GLY A 156 -0.09 -5.98 14.46
CA GLY A 156 0.06 -6.45 15.84
C GLY A 156 1.51 -6.43 16.36
N LEU A 157 1.69 -6.98 17.56
CA LEU A 157 2.98 -7.04 18.23
C LEU A 157 3.98 -7.93 17.47
N GLY A 158 5.25 -7.53 17.49
CA GLY A 158 6.34 -8.23 16.81
C GLY A 158 6.41 -7.97 15.30
N ASN A 159 5.46 -7.23 14.74
CA ASN A 159 5.37 -6.97 13.30
C ASN A 159 6.26 -5.78 12.86
N HIS A 160 6.91 -5.08 13.82
CA HIS A 160 8.01 -4.12 13.58
C HIS A 160 9.22 -4.72 12.83
N ARG A 161 9.29 -6.06 12.74
CA ARG A 161 10.26 -6.81 11.94
C ARG A 161 10.07 -6.62 10.43
N TYR A 162 8.87 -6.23 9.98
CA TYR A 162 8.49 -6.21 8.56
C TYR A 162 8.21 -4.79 8.05
N GLN A 163 9.17 -3.89 8.23
CA GLN A 163 9.00 -2.45 7.96
C GLN A 163 8.47 -2.20 6.55
N ILE A 164 7.58 -1.22 6.34
CA ILE A 164 7.20 -0.06 7.15
C ILE A 164 5.72 -0.15 7.59
N GLY A 165 5.43 0.12 8.86
CA GLY A 165 4.04 0.20 9.37
C GLY A 165 3.44 1.61 9.24
N PHE A 166 2.10 1.72 9.14
CA PHE A 166 1.42 3.03 9.18
C PHE A 166 0.11 3.08 9.96
N SER A 167 -0.31 4.32 10.30
CA SER A 167 -1.46 4.62 11.18
C SER A 167 -2.84 4.29 10.62
N GLY A 168 -2.97 4.04 9.31
CA GLY A 168 -4.26 3.90 8.66
C GLY A 168 -4.86 5.23 8.18
N ASP A 169 -6.17 5.25 8.02
CA ASP A 169 -6.88 6.33 7.33
C ASP A 169 -7.33 7.43 8.30
N ASP A 170 -6.46 8.39 8.54
CA ASP A 170 -6.77 9.54 9.39
C ASP A 170 -7.74 10.52 8.69
N LYS A 171 -8.58 11.21 9.44
CA LYS A 171 -9.35 12.34 8.90
C LYS A 171 -8.45 13.55 8.70
N ILE A 172 -8.74 14.37 7.69
CA ILE A 172 -8.05 15.65 7.51
C ILE A 172 -8.58 16.62 8.57
N HIS A 173 -7.96 16.71 9.74
CA HIS A 173 -8.43 17.59 10.82
C HIS A 173 -7.28 17.95 11.78
N TRP A 174 -7.36 19.10 12.43
CA TRP A 174 -6.39 19.53 13.45
C TRP A 174 -6.28 18.55 14.62
N GLU A 175 -7.39 17.95 15.02
CA GLU A 175 -7.41 16.92 16.07
C GLU A 175 -6.66 15.65 15.63
N SER A 176 -6.75 15.28 14.36
CA SER A 176 -6.01 14.14 13.81
C SER A 176 -4.50 14.44 13.79
N LEU A 177 -4.09 15.65 13.40
CA LEU A 177 -2.69 16.07 13.52
C LEU A 177 -2.22 15.99 14.98
N ARG A 178 -3.00 16.55 15.92
CA ARG A 178 -2.69 16.47 17.36
C ARG A 178 -2.59 15.03 17.85
N TYR A 179 -3.44 14.13 17.37
CA TYR A 179 -3.36 12.71 17.73
C TYR A 179 -2.10 12.05 17.15
N GLN A 180 -1.74 12.37 15.91
CA GLN A 180 -0.56 11.78 15.26
C GLN A 180 0.76 12.15 15.94
N THR A 181 0.87 13.34 16.55
CA THR A 181 2.06 13.71 17.34
C THR A 181 2.21 12.89 18.62
N TYR A 182 1.13 12.33 19.15
CA TYR A 182 1.15 11.37 20.25
C TYR A 182 1.33 9.93 19.76
N PHE A 183 0.58 9.53 18.72
CA PHE A 183 0.50 8.16 18.26
C PHE A 183 1.78 7.69 17.56
N THR A 184 2.37 8.54 16.70
CA THR A 184 3.60 8.22 15.97
C THR A 184 4.76 7.83 16.91
N PRO A 185 5.13 8.61 17.93
CA PRO A 185 6.18 8.19 18.88
C PRO A 185 5.73 7.03 19.77
N THR A 186 4.43 6.86 20.06
CA THR A 186 3.96 5.71 20.84
C THR A 186 4.25 4.38 20.14
N ALA A 187 4.35 4.35 18.80
CA ALA A 187 4.72 3.15 18.05
C ALA A 187 6.10 2.59 18.47
N SER A 188 7.03 3.44 18.89
CA SER A 188 8.35 2.99 19.36
C SER A 188 8.28 2.19 20.67
N ASN A 189 7.25 2.40 21.49
CA ASN A 189 7.04 1.64 22.73
C ASN A 189 6.79 0.15 22.47
N VAL A 190 6.41 -0.21 21.24
CA VAL A 190 6.19 -1.60 20.79
C VAL A 190 7.17 -2.02 19.70
N GLY A 191 8.29 -1.29 19.57
CA GLY A 191 9.43 -1.62 18.70
C GLY A 191 9.32 -1.12 17.27
N TYR A 192 8.26 -0.40 16.89
CA TYR A 192 8.18 0.18 15.54
C TYR A 192 9.06 1.42 15.43
N GLY A 193 10.28 1.24 14.93
CA GLY A 193 11.16 2.35 14.56
C GLY A 193 10.76 3.01 13.24
N TYR A 194 10.28 2.24 12.27
CA TYR A 194 9.82 2.73 10.98
C TYR A 194 8.30 2.78 10.94
N TRP A 195 7.78 3.94 11.33
CA TRP A 195 6.34 4.22 11.38
C TRP A 195 6.02 5.43 10.50
N SER A 196 4.93 5.31 9.74
CA SER A 196 4.40 6.35 8.86
C SER A 196 2.99 6.75 9.26
N HIS A 197 2.58 7.93 8.81
CA HIS A 197 1.19 8.37 8.77
C HIS A 197 0.95 9.14 7.46
N ASP A 198 -0.30 9.44 7.13
CA ASP A 198 -0.65 10.24 5.96
C ASP A 198 -0.46 11.73 6.29
N ILE A 199 0.58 12.38 5.74
CA ILE A 199 0.80 13.82 5.95
C ILE A 199 -0.35 14.60 5.32
N GLY A 200 -1.03 15.40 6.15
CA GLY A 200 -2.25 16.12 5.79
C GLY A 200 -3.54 15.31 5.99
N GLY A 201 -3.46 14.04 6.40
CA GLY A 201 -4.60 13.15 6.60
C GLY A 201 -5.05 12.39 5.34
N HIS A 202 -5.91 11.39 5.52
CA HIS A 202 -6.41 10.52 4.46
C HIS A 202 -7.78 10.96 3.92
N ALA A 203 -8.79 10.93 4.80
CA ALA A 203 -10.20 11.05 4.45
C ALA A 203 -10.65 12.51 4.47
N ALA A 204 -11.31 12.94 3.39
CA ALA A 204 -11.71 14.33 3.20
C ALA A 204 -12.62 14.85 4.33
N SER A 205 -12.46 16.14 4.60
CA SER A 205 -13.25 16.94 5.54
C SER A 205 -13.36 18.38 5.00
N GLU A 206 -13.95 19.27 5.77
CA GLU A 206 -13.95 20.71 5.52
C GLU A 206 -12.53 21.33 5.48
N TRP A 207 -11.53 20.67 6.06
CA TRP A 207 -10.12 21.10 6.09
C TRP A 207 -9.28 20.53 4.94
N ALA A 208 -9.89 19.83 3.98
CA ALA A 208 -9.19 19.10 2.91
C ALA A 208 -8.22 19.96 2.06
N LYS A 209 -8.44 21.27 2.02
CA LYS A 209 -7.64 22.25 1.28
C LYS A 209 -7.01 23.34 2.17
N ASP A 210 -7.01 23.16 3.49
CA ASP A 210 -6.42 24.13 4.40
C ASP A 210 -4.88 24.09 4.26
N PRO A 211 -4.25 25.17 3.75
CA PRO A 211 -2.81 25.21 3.54
C PRO A 211 -2.02 25.23 4.86
N GLU A 212 -2.56 25.85 5.91
CA GLU A 212 -1.89 25.93 7.20
C GLU A 212 -1.84 24.56 7.86
N LEU A 213 -2.97 23.82 7.88
CA LEU A 213 -3.02 22.46 8.39
C LEU A 213 -2.00 21.57 7.67
N TYR A 214 -1.94 21.66 6.33
CA TYR A 214 -1.00 20.85 5.57
C TYR A 214 0.46 21.22 5.85
N LEU A 215 0.77 22.52 5.92
CA LEU A 215 2.12 23.00 6.28
C LEU A 215 2.53 22.54 7.68
N ARG A 216 1.65 22.64 8.68
CA ARG A 216 1.92 22.18 10.06
C ARG A 216 2.12 20.67 10.12
N TRP A 217 1.33 19.91 9.38
CA TRP A 217 1.52 18.47 9.30
C TRP A 217 2.84 18.10 8.63
N LEU A 218 3.23 18.82 7.57
CA LEU A 218 4.52 18.61 6.92
C LEU A 218 5.70 18.95 7.85
N GLN A 219 5.60 20.02 8.63
CA GLN A 219 6.59 20.38 9.66
C GLN A 219 6.78 19.23 10.67
N PHE A 220 5.71 18.54 11.06
CA PHE A 220 5.80 17.35 11.89
C PHE A 220 6.37 16.14 11.11
N GLY A 221 5.91 15.93 9.89
CA GLY A 221 6.29 14.79 9.05
C GLY A 221 7.79 14.74 8.72
N VAL A 222 8.47 15.88 8.52
CA VAL A 222 9.92 15.89 8.22
C VAL A 222 10.77 15.32 9.35
N PHE A 223 10.28 15.38 10.60
CA PHE A 223 10.93 14.79 11.77
C PHE A 223 10.35 13.42 12.15
N SER A 224 9.38 12.91 11.40
CA SER A 224 8.87 11.55 11.60
C SER A 224 9.80 10.52 10.94
N PRO A 225 9.79 9.24 11.37
CA PRO A 225 10.66 8.22 10.77
C PRO A 225 10.48 8.11 9.26
N ILE A 226 9.22 8.15 8.81
CA ILE A 226 8.84 8.11 7.40
C ILE A 226 8.07 9.37 7.02
N LEU A 227 8.54 10.05 5.97
CA LEU A 227 7.86 11.19 5.36
C LEU A 227 7.04 10.69 4.17
N ARG A 228 5.70 10.64 4.30
CA ARG A 228 4.81 10.18 3.23
C ARG A 228 3.58 11.07 3.07
N THR A 229 3.34 11.53 1.86
CA THR A 229 2.09 12.17 1.45
C THR A 229 1.18 11.15 0.80
N HIS A 230 -0.06 11.04 1.27
CA HIS A 230 -1.10 10.20 0.69
C HIS A 230 -2.48 10.75 1.06
N SER A 231 -3.52 10.33 0.35
CA SER A 231 -4.91 10.61 0.69
C SER A 231 -5.87 9.67 -0.02
N ALA A 232 -7.14 9.70 0.41
CA ALA A 232 -8.23 9.15 -0.36
C ALA A 232 -8.27 9.75 -1.79
N LYS A 233 -8.78 8.95 -2.74
CA LYS A 233 -8.98 9.38 -4.13
C LYS A 233 -10.16 10.36 -4.24
N MET A 234 -9.93 11.62 -3.91
CA MET A 234 -10.95 12.66 -3.91
C MET A 234 -10.40 13.96 -4.50
N ALA A 235 -11.07 14.52 -5.51
CA ALA A 235 -10.65 15.76 -6.16
C ALA A 235 -10.67 16.99 -5.22
N SER A 236 -11.36 16.88 -4.08
CA SER A 236 -11.38 17.90 -3.03
C SER A 236 -10.13 17.90 -2.16
N VAL A 237 -9.28 16.87 -2.22
CA VAL A 237 -8.07 16.75 -1.41
C VAL A 237 -6.85 17.05 -2.26
N GLU A 238 -5.93 17.87 -1.75
CA GLU A 238 -4.70 18.24 -2.43
C GLU A 238 -3.46 17.84 -1.59
N ARG A 239 -2.47 17.23 -2.23
CA ARG A 239 -1.23 16.72 -1.58
C ARG A 239 0.03 17.12 -2.33
N ARG A 240 -0.10 17.92 -3.39
CA ARG A 240 1.03 18.47 -4.13
C ARG A 240 1.37 19.81 -3.49
N PHE A 241 2.52 19.88 -2.83
CA PHE A 241 2.96 21.09 -2.10
C PHE A 241 2.97 22.36 -2.98
N TRP A 242 3.25 22.23 -4.28
CA TRP A 242 3.29 23.35 -5.24
C TRP A 242 1.91 23.93 -5.60
N MET A 243 0.82 23.31 -5.15
CA MET A 243 -0.54 23.83 -5.32
C MET A 243 -0.93 24.86 -4.26
N TYR A 244 -0.06 25.09 -3.27
CA TYR A 244 -0.20 26.10 -2.21
C TYR A 244 0.85 27.21 -2.40
N PRO A 245 0.62 28.21 -3.26
CA PRO A 245 1.67 29.12 -3.72
C PRO A 245 2.27 29.99 -2.61
N GLU A 246 1.48 30.37 -1.61
CA GLU A 246 1.94 31.18 -0.48
C GLU A 246 2.82 30.38 0.49
N GLU A 247 2.49 29.10 0.69
CA GLU A 247 3.18 28.20 1.61
C GLU A 247 4.30 27.39 0.96
N PHE A 248 4.29 27.28 -0.37
CA PHE A 248 5.23 26.46 -1.14
C PHE A 248 6.70 26.71 -0.80
N PRO A 249 7.19 27.97 -0.64
CA PRO A 249 8.57 28.20 -0.24
C PRO A 249 8.92 27.50 1.07
N TYR A 250 8.04 27.54 2.07
CA TYR A 250 8.25 26.88 3.37
C TYR A 250 8.19 25.36 3.25
N MET A 251 7.21 24.82 2.50
CA MET A 251 7.09 23.38 2.28
C MET A 251 8.31 22.82 1.56
N ARG A 252 8.79 23.51 0.52
CA ARG A 252 10.01 23.14 -0.20
C ARG A 252 11.24 23.14 0.71
N ASP A 253 11.37 24.16 1.55
CA ASP A 253 12.52 24.28 2.45
C ASP A 253 12.50 23.19 3.55
N LEU A 254 11.31 22.74 3.98
CA LEU A 254 11.14 21.57 4.85
C LEU A 254 11.58 20.26 4.16
N ILE A 255 11.22 20.06 2.89
CA ILE A 255 11.71 18.89 2.14
C ILE A 255 13.23 18.92 2.02
N LYS A 256 13.81 20.07 1.69
CA LYS A 256 15.28 20.24 1.65
C LYS A 256 15.92 19.94 3.00
N LEU A 257 15.31 20.38 4.09
CA LEU A 257 15.75 20.07 5.45
C LEU A 257 15.76 18.56 5.69
N ARG A 258 14.72 17.82 5.29
CA ARG A 258 14.69 16.35 5.42
C ARG A 258 15.89 15.70 4.74
N TYR A 259 16.21 16.09 3.51
CA TYR A 259 17.38 15.56 2.80
C TYR A 259 18.71 15.99 3.44
N ALA A 260 18.80 17.22 3.96
CA ALA A 260 20.00 17.67 4.67
C ALA A 260 20.25 16.89 5.97
N LEU A 261 19.22 16.27 6.55
CA LEU A 261 19.29 15.45 7.76
C LEU A 261 19.59 13.97 7.49
N GLU A 262 19.63 13.52 6.23
CA GLU A 262 19.90 12.11 5.90
C GLU A 262 21.20 11.54 6.51
N PRO A 263 22.30 12.31 6.68
CA PRO A 263 23.51 11.79 7.32
C PRO A 263 23.44 11.56 8.84
N TYR A 264 22.42 12.10 9.54
CA TYR A 264 22.23 11.93 10.99
C TYR A 264 21.49 10.63 11.30
#